data_AF-A0A933I976-F1
#
_entry.id   AF-A0A933I976-F1
#
_cell.length_a   1.000
_cell.length_b   1.000
_cell.length_c   1.000
_cell.angle_alpha   90.00
_cell.angle_beta   90.00
_cell.angle_gamma   90.00
#
_symmetry.space_group_name_H-M   'P 1'
#
loop_
_entity.id
_entity.type
_entity.pdbx_description
1 polymer ?
#
loop_
_entity_poly.entity_id
_entity_poly.type
_entity_poly.pdbx_seq_one_letter_code
_entity_poly.pdbx_strand_id
1 'polypeptide(L)'
;MRLSVKFPRYLVLGIILLIGLMLRAEGLKWGIPKAPYWKAYHPDERVAFANLLVMTTSGGKLNPHYFVNPTFHYYLIGSVWWVAKTAKIVPSFKDIIDETPSVTLEDVTNIWLIARSISVALGVLTILLTYLLGLEIFKSETYAVAGAWLASVMPTLVVQSHYLTVDGPVGFWFLAALLLIIRAFRDNKFWLWMAAGLVSGLSVATKYNALLGIIFVFTVFLVRQKSSRAGQIAKARIKVAIFAGGLSAGFLLGCPYSVLSFGEWKNGINGLLYYNDFATDWLYPWLQTSRYSLGWPGWVLFLASLFSIFIKPDKWRTVLGAGIIPYFIIYGYKASPYMRHMVLIIPLMILLIIYALMKAGGYFWHRSFKLIVGGLIFLTSSYALANSLAWVKVMSGQDTREEAAEYIKQNIPLGSNIGLAGRYWFYTPPLEESEYNLIRLEYQPAILGNFYPPLVIISEYESKQYAFCRVAPEIRNDFFKMLKQHYRVNRVFKKVPQCCGIKFEGYPLADWNYFYPEITIYERSF
;
A
#
# COMPACT_ATOMS: atom_id res chain seq x y z
N MET A 1 6.63 45.53 21.74
CA MET A 1 6.50 44.25 22.48
C MET A 1 5.96 43.19 21.52
N ARG A 2 6.84 42.45 20.83
CA ARG A 2 6.43 41.36 19.91
C ARG A 2 6.03 40.17 20.77
N LEU A 3 4.74 39.98 21.00
CA LEU A 3 4.19 38.73 21.52
C LEU A 3 4.54 37.62 20.52
N SER A 4 5.66 36.94 20.75
CA SER A 4 5.96 35.69 20.07
C SER A 4 5.00 34.65 20.64
N VAL A 5 3.79 34.60 20.11
CA VAL A 5 2.91 33.44 20.29
C VAL A 5 3.62 32.29 19.59
N LYS A 6 4.53 31.62 20.31
CA LYS A 6 4.97 30.27 19.96
C LYS A 6 3.72 29.40 20.10
N PHE A 7 2.86 29.41 19.08
CA PHE A 7 1.84 28.38 18.91
C PHE A 7 2.51 27.05 19.24
N PRO A 8 1.96 26.22 20.14
CA PRO A 8 2.70 25.06 20.61
C PRO A 8 2.97 24.16 19.40
N ARG A 9 4.20 24.09 18.93
CA ARG A 9 4.62 23.28 17.77
C ARG A 9 4.18 21.82 17.86
N TYR A 10 4.13 21.29 19.09
CA TYR A 10 3.60 19.96 19.39
C TYR A 10 2.09 19.88 19.17
N LEU A 11 1.35 20.98 19.34
CA LEU A 11 -0.05 21.09 18.95
C LEU A 11 -0.20 21.01 17.42
N VAL A 12 0.63 21.71 16.64
CA VAL A 12 0.57 21.62 15.17
C VAL A 12 0.85 20.19 14.68
N LEU A 13 1.93 19.57 15.19
CA LEU A 13 2.21 18.17 14.87
C LEU A 13 1.09 17.24 15.36
N GLY A 14 0.55 17.48 16.56
CA GLY A 14 -0.58 16.72 17.11
C GLY A 14 -1.83 16.80 16.22
N ILE A 15 -2.15 17.99 15.70
CA ILE A 15 -3.23 18.20 14.73
C ILE A 15 -2.95 17.44 13.43
N ILE A 16 -1.73 17.49 12.89
CA ILE A 16 -1.35 16.75 11.68
C ILE A 16 -1.49 15.24 11.89
N LEU A 17 -1.04 14.72 13.03
CA LEU A 17 -1.18 13.30 13.37
C LEU A 17 -2.65 12.91 13.54
N LEU A 18 -3.47 13.78 14.14
CA LEU A 18 -4.91 13.56 14.29
C LEU A 18 -5.63 13.53 12.94
N ILE A 19 -5.34 14.48 12.04
CA ILE A 19 -5.86 14.49 10.67
C ILE A 19 -5.41 13.22 9.94
N GLY A 20 -4.13 12.87 10.07
CA GLY A 20 -3.57 11.65 9.49
C GLY A 20 -4.23 10.37 10.00
N LEU A 21 -4.63 10.33 11.27
CA LEU A 21 -5.39 9.24 11.89
C LEU A 21 -6.82 9.19 11.36
N MET A 22 -7.53 10.33 11.36
CA MET A 22 -8.92 10.42 10.87
C MET A 22 -9.03 9.93 9.43
N LEU A 23 -8.14 10.40 8.54
CA LEU A 23 -8.11 9.97 7.13
C LEU A 23 -7.84 8.46 6.95
N ARG A 24 -7.26 7.77 7.94
CA ARG A 24 -6.92 6.34 7.86
C ARG A 24 -7.92 5.45 8.61
N ALA A 25 -8.67 6.02 9.53
CA ALA A 25 -9.68 5.31 10.33
C ALA A 25 -11.06 5.37 9.68
N GLU A 26 -11.40 6.47 9.03
CA GLU A 26 -12.64 6.62 8.27
C GLU A 26 -12.61 5.72 7.02
N GLY A 27 -13.64 4.89 6.82
CA GLY A 27 -13.65 3.89 5.74
C GLY A 27 -12.90 2.59 6.05
N LEU A 28 -12.38 2.39 7.27
CA LEU A 28 -11.63 1.17 7.65
C LEU A 28 -12.47 -0.12 7.58
N LYS A 29 -13.80 -0.02 7.57
CA LYS A 29 -14.75 -1.14 7.38
C LYS A 29 -14.99 -1.48 5.91
N TRP A 30 -14.35 -0.78 4.97
CA TRP A 30 -14.54 -1.03 3.56
C TRP A 30 -14.07 -2.44 3.18
N GLY A 31 -14.94 -3.20 2.49
CA GLY A 31 -14.61 -4.47 1.86
C GLY A 31 -14.18 -5.61 2.79
N ILE A 32 -14.42 -5.51 4.10
CA ILE A 32 -14.26 -6.63 5.04
C ILE A 32 -15.61 -7.35 5.22
N PRO A 33 -15.61 -8.63 5.66
CA PRO A 33 -16.84 -9.34 6.00
C PRO A 33 -17.68 -8.55 7.01
N LYS A 34 -18.94 -8.28 6.69
CA LYS A 34 -19.92 -7.55 7.52
C LYS A 34 -21.33 -7.91 7.05
N ALA A 35 -22.30 -8.03 7.95
CA ALA A 35 -23.64 -8.47 7.58
C ALA A 35 -24.24 -7.57 6.47
N PRO A 36 -24.89 -8.15 5.44
CA PRO A 36 -25.19 -9.58 5.25
C PRO A 36 -24.11 -10.38 4.49
N TYR A 37 -22.94 -9.80 4.20
CA TYR A 37 -21.93 -10.37 3.30
C TYR A 37 -20.68 -10.90 4.03
N TRP A 38 -20.28 -12.12 3.69
CA TRP A 38 -19.23 -12.85 4.42
C TRP A 38 -17.85 -12.82 3.73
N LYS A 39 -17.75 -12.29 2.51
CA LYS A 39 -16.52 -12.33 1.70
C LYS A 39 -15.79 -10.98 1.72
N ALA A 40 -14.48 -11.03 1.92
CA ALA A 40 -13.61 -9.86 1.78
C ALA A 40 -13.37 -9.51 0.30
N TYR A 41 -13.24 -8.22 0.01
CA TYR A 41 -13.13 -7.68 -1.36
C TYR A 41 -11.69 -7.39 -1.81
N HIS A 42 -10.73 -7.28 -0.90
CA HIS A 42 -9.33 -7.09 -1.28
C HIS A 42 -8.63 -8.46 -1.44
N PRO A 43 -8.06 -8.78 -2.61
CA PRO A 43 -7.51 -10.11 -2.88
C PRO A 43 -6.28 -10.45 -2.04
N ASP A 44 -5.49 -9.46 -1.62
CA ASP A 44 -4.23 -9.72 -0.90
C ASP A 44 -4.42 -9.80 0.61
N GLU A 45 -5.51 -9.24 1.17
CA GLU A 45 -5.72 -9.31 2.62
C GLU A 45 -6.11 -10.73 3.07
N ARG A 46 -6.67 -11.53 2.15
CA ARG A 46 -6.91 -12.95 2.39
C ARG A 46 -5.62 -13.71 2.70
N VAL A 47 -4.48 -13.27 2.16
CA VAL A 47 -3.18 -13.90 2.40
C VAL A 47 -2.78 -13.72 3.86
N ALA A 48 -2.96 -12.51 4.39
CA ALA A 48 -2.68 -12.24 5.80
C ALA A 48 -3.58 -13.07 6.72
N PHE A 49 -4.87 -13.15 6.41
CA PHE A 49 -5.83 -13.94 7.19
C PHE A 49 -5.56 -15.45 7.09
N ALA A 50 -5.24 -15.96 5.89
CA ALA A 50 -4.88 -17.37 5.69
C ALA A 50 -3.60 -17.74 6.45
N ASN A 51 -2.56 -16.90 6.40
CA ASN A 51 -1.33 -17.12 7.15
C ASN A 51 -1.60 -17.14 8.66
N LEU A 52 -2.46 -16.24 9.14
CA LEU A 52 -2.86 -16.22 10.54
C LEU A 52 -3.61 -17.50 10.95
N LEU A 53 -4.57 -17.95 10.14
CA LEU A 53 -5.27 -19.21 10.36
C LEU A 53 -4.31 -20.41 10.40
N VAL A 54 -3.40 -20.51 9.43
CA VAL A 54 -2.39 -21.59 9.37
C VAL A 54 -1.51 -21.57 10.62
N MET A 55 -0.93 -20.44 11.00
CA MET A 55 -0.05 -20.35 12.17
C MET A 55 -0.77 -20.67 13.50
N THR A 56 -2.07 -20.37 13.60
CA THR A 56 -2.84 -20.59 14.84
C THR A 56 -3.37 -22.01 14.98
N THR A 57 -3.52 -22.72 13.85
CA THR A 57 -4.02 -24.11 13.80
C THR A 57 -2.92 -25.16 13.67
N SER A 58 -1.68 -24.77 13.34
CA SER A 58 -0.54 -25.68 13.12
C SER A 58 0.11 -26.24 14.39
N GLY A 59 -0.65 -26.48 15.47
CA GLY A 59 -0.15 -27.14 16.68
C GLY A 59 1.03 -26.42 17.36
N GLY A 60 1.05 -25.08 17.34
CA GLY A 60 2.10 -24.27 17.98
C GLY A 60 3.30 -23.92 17.09
N LYS A 61 3.30 -24.33 15.82
CA LYS A 61 4.31 -23.90 14.84
C LYS A 61 3.95 -22.53 14.27
N LEU A 62 4.90 -21.59 14.27
CA LEU A 62 4.73 -20.24 13.70
C LEU A 62 5.10 -20.17 12.20
N ASN A 63 5.17 -21.30 11.49
CA ASN A 63 5.45 -21.29 10.05
C ASN A 63 4.13 -21.05 9.28
N PRO A 64 4.01 -19.97 8.48
CA PRO A 64 2.84 -19.78 7.63
C PRO A 64 2.87 -20.62 6.34
N HIS A 65 3.99 -21.31 6.05
CA HIS A 65 4.23 -22.04 4.80
C HIS A 65 4.06 -21.18 3.54
N TYR A 66 4.23 -19.86 3.69
CA TYR A 66 4.08 -18.84 2.67
C TYR A 66 5.24 -17.84 2.77
N PHE A 67 6.04 -17.72 1.71
CA PHE A 67 7.25 -16.89 1.69
C PHE A 67 7.39 -15.97 0.47
N VAL A 68 6.32 -15.82 -0.34
CA VAL A 68 6.28 -14.81 -1.41
C VAL A 68 6.48 -13.41 -0.82
N ASN A 69 5.87 -13.15 0.34
CA ASN A 69 6.27 -12.07 1.23
C ASN A 69 6.92 -12.68 2.49
N PRO A 70 7.91 -12.01 3.12
CA PRO A 70 8.48 -12.47 4.37
C PRO A 70 7.50 -12.29 5.55
N THR A 71 7.79 -12.95 6.68
CA THR A 71 6.74 -13.32 7.65
C THR A 71 6.49 -12.33 8.78
N PHE A 72 7.32 -11.29 8.94
CA PHE A 72 7.27 -10.43 10.13
C PHE A 72 5.94 -9.70 10.29
N HIS A 73 5.36 -9.22 9.19
CA HIS A 73 4.06 -8.56 9.24
C HIS A 73 2.95 -9.48 9.75
N TYR A 74 2.95 -10.74 9.32
CA TYR A 74 1.96 -11.73 9.76
C TYR A 74 2.14 -12.10 11.23
N TYR A 75 3.37 -12.08 11.75
CA TYR A 75 3.64 -12.22 13.19
C TYR A 75 3.11 -11.05 14.00
N LEU A 76 3.24 -9.80 13.50
CA LEU A 76 2.64 -8.64 14.16
C LEU A 76 1.12 -8.77 14.23
N ILE A 77 0.47 -9.16 13.13
CA ILE A 77 -0.97 -9.42 13.09
C ILE A 77 -1.35 -10.50 14.10
N GLY A 78 -0.65 -11.64 14.07
CA GLY A 78 -0.91 -12.76 14.98
C GLY A 78 -0.71 -12.40 16.44
N SER A 79 0.27 -11.55 16.75
CA SER A 79 0.52 -11.07 18.12
C SER A 79 -0.62 -10.21 18.63
N VAL A 80 -1.10 -9.25 17.81
CA VAL A 80 -2.23 -8.39 18.19
C VAL A 80 -3.52 -9.19 18.30
N TRP A 81 -3.77 -10.12 17.37
CA TRP A 81 -4.89 -11.04 17.47
C TRP A 81 -4.83 -11.89 18.74
N TRP A 82 -3.66 -12.44 19.09
CA TRP A 82 -3.48 -13.26 20.30
C TRP A 82 -3.77 -12.46 21.58
N VAL A 83 -3.33 -11.21 21.65
CA VAL A 83 -3.67 -10.30 22.76
C VAL A 83 -5.18 -10.04 22.82
N ALA A 84 -5.80 -9.71 21.70
CA ALA A 84 -7.25 -9.44 21.64
C ALA A 84 -8.09 -10.67 22.01
N LYS A 85 -7.69 -11.85 21.54
CA LYS A 85 -8.28 -13.13 21.92
C LYS A 85 -8.16 -13.38 23.42
N THR A 86 -6.97 -13.20 23.99
CA THR A 86 -6.72 -13.40 25.43
C THR A 86 -7.54 -12.43 26.28
N ALA A 87 -7.74 -11.21 25.79
CA ALA A 87 -8.63 -10.21 26.39
C ALA A 87 -10.13 -10.46 26.15
N LYS A 88 -10.50 -11.56 25.46
CA LYS A 88 -11.89 -11.91 25.09
C LYS A 88 -12.60 -10.85 24.25
N ILE A 89 -11.85 -10.09 23.45
CA ILE A 89 -12.40 -9.10 22.51
C ILE A 89 -12.82 -9.79 21.19
N VAL A 90 -12.11 -10.84 20.81
CA VAL A 90 -12.39 -11.65 19.61
C VAL A 90 -12.27 -13.15 19.95
N PRO A 91 -12.96 -14.03 19.21
CA PRO A 91 -12.89 -15.47 19.44
C PRO A 91 -11.56 -16.07 18.98
N SER A 92 -11.34 -17.32 19.37
CA SER A 92 -10.22 -18.10 18.85
C SER A 92 -10.52 -18.59 17.42
N PHE A 93 -9.48 -18.82 16.59
CA PHE A 93 -9.68 -19.41 15.26
C PHE A 93 -10.25 -20.82 15.35
N LYS A 94 -9.96 -21.55 16.42
CA LYS A 94 -10.59 -22.83 16.67
C LYS A 94 -12.10 -22.67 16.87
N ASP A 95 -12.53 -21.68 17.64
CA ASP A 95 -13.96 -21.43 17.90
C ASP A 95 -14.71 -21.09 16.60
N ILE A 96 -14.04 -20.36 15.70
CA ILE A 96 -14.54 -20.02 14.36
C ILE A 96 -14.66 -21.28 13.48
N ILE A 97 -13.61 -22.12 13.45
CA ILE A 97 -13.59 -23.35 12.65
C ILE A 97 -14.60 -24.38 13.16
N ASP A 98 -14.74 -24.49 14.48
CA ASP A 98 -15.69 -25.40 15.13
C ASP A 98 -17.14 -24.87 15.04
N GLU A 99 -17.37 -23.75 14.32
CA GLU A 99 -18.67 -23.09 14.15
C GLU A 99 -19.42 -22.91 15.48
N THR A 100 -18.68 -22.49 16.51
CA THR A 100 -19.24 -22.37 17.86
C THR A 100 -20.43 -21.42 17.83
N PRO A 101 -21.62 -21.77 18.38
CA PRO A 101 -22.84 -20.96 18.23
C PRO A 101 -22.74 -19.50 18.72
N SER A 102 -21.76 -19.20 19.58
CA SER A 102 -21.50 -17.86 20.08
C SER A 102 -20.69 -16.97 19.12
N VAL A 103 -20.10 -17.54 18.05
CA VAL A 103 -19.30 -16.79 17.08
C VAL A 103 -20.22 -16.19 16.01
N THR A 104 -20.13 -14.88 15.86
CA THR A 104 -20.95 -14.09 14.94
C THR A 104 -20.14 -13.55 13.77
N LEU A 105 -20.81 -13.03 12.74
CA LEU A 105 -20.13 -12.27 11.67
C LEU A 105 -19.43 -11.03 12.23
N GLU A 106 -19.99 -10.40 13.26
CA GLU A 106 -19.37 -9.23 13.90
C GLU A 106 -18.02 -9.58 14.54
N ASP A 107 -17.88 -10.78 15.11
CA ASP A 107 -16.61 -11.26 15.63
C ASP A 107 -15.56 -11.38 14.52
N VAL A 108 -15.94 -11.91 13.35
CA VAL A 108 -15.07 -11.96 12.18
C VAL A 108 -14.71 -10.55 11.73
N THR A 109 -15.68 -9.63 11.62
CA THR A 109 -15.45 -8.22 11.31
C THR A 109 -14.41 -7.60 12.27
N ASN A 110 -14.54 -7.87 13.57
CA ASN A 110 -13.65 -7.34 14.60
C ASN A 110 -12.21 -7.86 14.46
N ILE A 111 -12.01 -9.13 14.08
CA ILE A 111 -10.67 -9.66 13.79
C ILE A 111 -10.01 -8.88 12.65
N TRP A 112 -10.75 -8.61 11.58
CA TRP A 112 -10.25 -7.82 10.45
C TRP A 112 -9.91 -6.39 10.85
N LEU A 113 -10.76 -5.74 11.65
CA LEU A 113 -10.52 -4.37 12.13
C LEU A 113 -9.31 -4.28 13.04
N ILE A 114 -9.14 -5.22 13.97
CA ILE A 114 -7.97 -5.30 14.85
C ILE A 114 -6.70 -5.48 14.02
N ALA A 115 -6.74 -6.36 13.01
CA ALA A 115 -5.62 -6.56 12.12
C ALA A 115 -5.27 -5.29 11.32
N ARG A 116 -6.27 -4.63 10.72
CA ARG A 116 -6.11 -3.37 9.97
C ARG A 116 -5.67 -2.19 10.87
N SER A 117 -5.98 -2.21 12.17
CA SER A 117 -5.54 -1.18 13.11
C SER A 117 -4.02 -1.05 13.19
N ILE A 118 -3.29 -2.14 12.92
CA ILE A 118 -1.82 -2.13 12.81
C ILE A 118 -1.39 -1.25 11.64
N SER A 119 -2.00 -1.41 10.46
CA SER A 119 -1.70 -0.59 9.29
C SER A 119 -2.01 0.88 9.52
N VAL A 120 -3.12 1.20 10.22
CA VAL A 120 -3.46 2.57 10.63
C VAL A 120 -2.40 3.14 11.57
N ALA A 121 -2.05 2.41 12.63
CA ALA A 121 -1.05 2.86 13.62
C ALA A 121 0.32 3.09 12.98
N LEU A 122 0.81 2.13 12.17
CA LEU A 122 2.07 2.26 11.45
C LEU A 122 2.02 3.37 10.39
N GLY A 123 0.87 3.59 9.76
CA GLY A 123 0.63 4.71 8.84
C GLY A 123 0.75 6.07 9.53
N VAL A 124 0.19 6.23 10.73
CA VAL A 124 0.33 7.46 11.54
C VAL A 124 1.75 7.63 12.04
N LEU A 125 2.40 6.55 12.50
CA LEU A 125 3.81 6.60 12.91
C LEU A 125 4.75 6.91 11.73
N THR A 126 4.39 6.56 10.50
CA THR A 126 5.13 6.95 9.29
C THR A 126 5.12 8.47 9.10
N ILE A 127 4.02 9.16 9.44
CA ILE A 127 3.96 10.63 9.45
C ILE A 127 4.95 11.20 10.47
N LEU A 128 4.96 10.65 11.69
CA LEU A 128 5.89 11.04 12.74
C LEU A 128 7.35 10.79 12.33
N LEU A 129 7.66 9.65 11.73
CA LEU A 129 9.01 9.36 11.24
C LEU A 129 9.44 10.29 10.10
N THR A 130 8.51 10.67 9.23
CA THR A 130 8.75 11.67 8.18
C THR A 130 9.11 13.03 8.79
N TYR A 131 8.40 13.44 9.84
CA TYR A 131 8.74 14.64 10.62
C TYR A 131 10.16 14.52 11.23
N LEU A 132 10.46 13.42 11.91
CA LEU A 132 11.76 13.22 12.57
C LEU A 132 12.93 13.18 11.58
N LEU A 133 12.76 12.53 10.43
CA LEU A 133 13.71 12.58 9.33
C LEU A 133 13.87 14.00 8.77
N GLY A 134 12.76 14.72 8.62
CA GLY A 134 12.76 16.12 8.22
C GLY A 134 13.58 17.00 9.17
N LEU A 135 13.49 16.79 10.49
CA LEU A 135 14.32 17.50 11.46
C LEU A 135 15.82 17.19 11.27
N GLU A 136 16.17 15.94 10.98
CA GLU A 136 17.56 15.57 10.71
C GLU A 136 18.11 16.19 9.42
N ILE A 137 17.28 16.23 8.38
CA ILE A 137 17.66 16.64 7.01
C ILE A 137 17.65 18.17 6.87
N PHE A 138 16.54 18.81 7.22
CA PHE A 138 16.32 20.24 7.00
C PHE A 138 16.97 21.13 8.04
N LYS A 139 17.22 20.58 9.25
CA LYS A 139 17.59 21.37 10.44
C LYS A 139 16.61 22.54 10.68
N SER A 140 15.34 22.30 10.36
CA SER A 140 14.27 23.30 10.43
C SER A 140 12.95 22.59 10.73
N GLU A 141 12.29 23.03 11.80
CA GLU A 141 11.00 22.49 12.21
C GLU A 141 9.90 22.79 11.18
N THR A 142 9.91 23.96 10.56
CA THR A 142 8.90 24.36 9.56
C THR A 142 8.88 23.41 8.37
N TYR A 143 10.06 23.08 7.82
CA TYR A 143 10.16 22.16 6.68
C TYR A 143 9.85 20.71 7.12
N ALA A 144 10.18 20.34 8.35
CA ALA A 144 9.81 19.03 8.89
C ALA A 144 8.28 18.89 9.05
N VAL A 145 7.60 19.93 9.55
CA VAL A 145 6.14 20.01 9.66
C VAL A 145 5.49 19.93 8.27
N ALA A 146 6.04 20.63 7.27
CA ALA A 146 5.56 20.53 5.90
C ALA A 146 5.66 19.10 5.35
N GLY A 147 6.73 18.37 5.69
CA GLY A 147 6.91 16.97 5.29
C GLY A 147 5.91 16.05 5.96
N ALA A 148 5.68 16.25 7.27
CA ALA A 148 4.67 15.54 8.03
C ALA A 148 3.27 15.78 7.44
N TRP A 149 2.94 17.03 7.14
CA TRP A 149 1.66 17.40 6.54
C TRP A 149 1.45 16.69 5.21
N LEU A 150 2.39 16.80 4.27
CA LEU A 150 2.26 16.10 2.98
C LEU A 150 2.15 14.59 3.15
N ALA A 151 2.89 13.97 4.08
CA ALA A 151 2.77 12.53 4.36
C ALA A 151 1.41 12.16 4.98
N SER A 152 0.80 13.06 5.75
CA SER A 152 -0.51 12.84 6.38
C SER A 152 -1.64 12.77 5.36
N VAL A 153 -1.58 13.61 4.31
CA VAL A 153 -2.64 13.77 3.29
C VAL A 153 -2.33 13.12 1.94
N MET A 154 -1.17 12.47 1.78
CA MET A 154 -0.82 11.83 0.50
C MET A 154 -1.73 10.63 0.26
N PRO A 155 -2.50 10.58 -0.86
CA PRO A 155 -3.56 9.60 -1.04
C PRO A 155 -3.02 8.17 -1.02
N THR A 156 -1.82 7.94 -1.57
CA THR A 156 -1.22 6.61 -1.55
C THR A 156 -0.88 6.11 -0.16
N LEU A 157 -0.40 6.98 0.72
CA LEU A 157 -0.12 6.61 2.12
C LEU A 157 -1.40 6.42 2.92
N VAL A 158 -2.43 7.22 2.64
CA VAL A 158 -3.74 7.12 3.29
C VAL A 158 -4.41 5.81 2.92
N VAL A 159 -4.61 5.56 1.62
CA VAL A 159 -5.30 4.38 1.09
C VAL A 159 -4.62 3.08 1.53
N GLN A 160 -3.29 3.01 1.43
CA GLN A 160 -2.53 1.79 1.80
C GLN A 160 -2.52 1.52 3.31
N SER A 161 -2.90 2.49 4.14
CA SER A 161 -3.08 2.26 5.58
C SER A 161 -4.41 1.58 5.92
N HIS A 162 -5.35 1.47 4.97
CA HIS A 162 -6.63 0.78 5.17
C HIS A 162 -6.54 -0.73 4.92
N TYR A 163 -5.44 -1.20 4.33
CA TYR A 163 -5.28 -2.60 3.98
C TYR A 163 -4.42 -3.35 5.00
N LEU A 164 -4.78 -4.61 5.22
CA LEU A 164 -3.99 -5.62 5.90
C LEU A 164 -2.95 -6.24 4.95
N THR A 165 -2.09 -5.40 4.37
CA THR A 165 -1.00 -5.84 3.50
C THR A 165 0.35 -5.38 4.05
N VAL A 166 1.43 -5.98 3.53
CA VAL A 166 2.81 -5.63 3.89
C VAL A 166 3.23 -4.22 3.41
N ASP A 167 2.46 -3.58 2.53
CA ASP A 167 2.84 -2.37 1.80
C ASP A 167 2.96 -1.13 2.70
N GLY A 168 1.93 -0.85 3.51
CA GLY A 168 1.96 0.22 4.51
C GLY A 168 3.03 0.00 5.59
N PRO A 169 3.01 -1.15 6.29
CA PRO A 169 3.96 -1.48 7.35
C PRO A 169 5.43 -1.40 6.96
N VAL A 170 5.81 -1.83 5.74
CA VAL A 170 7.22 -1.75 5.34
C VAL A 170 7.71 -0.31 5.27
N GLY A 171 6.84 0.63 4.87
CA GLY A 171 7.15 2.06 4.86
C GLY A 171 7.59 2.58 6.23
N PHE A 172 6.87 2.21 7.29
CA PHE A 172 7.23 2.55 8.67
C PHE A 172 8.61 2.01 9.04
N TRP A 173 8.82 0.69 8.90
CA TRP A 173 10.07 0.03 9.31
C TRP A 173 11.27 0.55 8.53
N PHE A 174 11.07 0.88 7.26
CA PHE A 174 12.09 1.46 6.41
C PHE A 174 12.48 2.87 6.87
N LEU A 175 11.53 3.77 7.12
CA LEU A 175 11.85 5.10 7.64
C LEU A 175 12.51 5.04 9.02
N ALA A 176 12.09 4.11 9.88
CA ALA A 176 12.72 3.88 11.18
C ALA A 176 14.18 3.44 11.02
N ALA A 177 14.44 2.51 10.10
CA ALA A 177 15.80 2.08 9.75
C ALA A 177 16.65 3.25 9.25
N LEU A 178 16.13 4.08 8.33
CA LEU A 178 16.84 5.24 7.80
C LEU A 178 17.15 6.28 8.88
N LEU A 179 16.20 6.55 9.80
CA LEU A 179 16.41 7.46 10.92
C LEU A 179 17.53 6.95 11.84
N LEU A 180 17.53 5.66 12.15
CA LEU A 180 18.58 5.03 12.97
C LEU A 180 19.93 4.99 12.25
N ILE A 181 19.97 4.74 10.95
CA ILE A 181 21.20 4.86 10.14
C ILE A 181 21.76 6.28 10.28
N ILE A 182 20.95 7.31 10.05
CA ILE A 182 21.38 8.72 10.17
C ILE A 182 21.96 9.00 11.56
N ARG A 183 21.27 8.55 12.62
CA ARG A 183 21.72 8.75 14.01
C ARG A 183 22.98 7.94 14.34
N ALA A 184 23.11 6.72 13.84
CA ALA A 184 24.32 5.91 14.00
C ALA A 184 25.54 6.59 13.38
N PHE A 185 25.39 7.17 12.19
CA PHE A 185 26.45 7.95 11.54
C PHE A 185 26.77 9.28 12.23
N ARG A 186 25.76 9.93 12.85
CA ARG A 186 25.93 11.21 13.56
C ARG A 186 26.56 11.03 14.94
N ASP A 187 25.98 10.15 15.76
CA ASP A 187 26.32 10.01 17.18
C ASP A 187 27.38 8.94 17.41
N ASN A 188 27.61 8.05 16.44
CA ASN A 188 28.64 7.03 16.42
C ASN A 188 28.65 6.11 17.66
N LYS A 189 27.48 5.85 18.25
CA LYS A 189 27.31 4.93 19.39
C LYS A 189 27.15 3.49 18.91
N PHE A 190 27.80 2.53 19.58
CA PHE A 190 27.76 1.12 19.21
C PHE A 190 26.33 0.56 19.08
N TRP A 191 25.48 0.81 20.08
CA TRP A 191 24.11 0.31 20.09
C TRP A 191 23.26 0.87 18.94
N LEU A 192 23.56 2.07 18.43
CA LEU A 192 22.84 2.66 17.29
C LEU A 192 23.14 1.91 15.99
N TRP A 193 24.37 1.39 15.80
CA TRP A 193 24.69 0.55 14.64
C TRP A 193 23.94 -0.77 14.69
N MET A 194 23.88 -1.40 15.87
CA MET A 194 23.13 -2.64 16.07
C MET A 194 21.63 -2.41 15.89
N ALA A 195 21.07 -1.36 16.49
CA ALA A 195 19.66 -1.01 16.35
C ALA A 195 19.29 -0.65 14.90
N ALA A 196 20.14 0.11 14.19
CA ALA A 196 19.94 0.42 12.78
C ALA A 196 19.94 -0.84 11.93
N GLY A 197 20.87 -1.77 12.19
CA GLY A 197 20.90 -3.08 11.56
C GLY A 197 19.61 -3.86 11.84
N LEU A 198 19.26 -4.06 13.11
CA LEU A 198 18.10 -4.84 13.54
C LEU A 198 16.80 -4.34 12.91
N VAL A 199 16.55 -3.03 12.97
CA VAL A 199 15.35 -2.42 12.37
C VAL A 199 15.38 -2.52 10.84
N SER A 200 16.56 -2.44 10.22
CA SER A 200 16.72 -2.72 8.78
C SER A 200 16.33 -4.17 8.45
N GLY A 201 16.77 -5.13 9.24
CA GLY A 201 16.41 -6.54 9.10
C GLY A 201 14.91 -6.79 9.21
N LEU A 202 14.25 -6.16 10.19
CA LEU A 202 12.79 -6.23 10.36
C LEU A 202 12.03 -5.59 9.18
N SER A 203 12.55 -4.50 8.61
CA SER A 203 12.00 -3.91 7.39
C SER A 203 12.06 -4.88 6.22
N VAL A 204 13.20 -5.57 6.02
CA VAL A 204 13.36 -6.61 4.99
C VAL A 204 12.46 -7.81 5.26
N ALA A 205 12.30 -8.20 6.52
CA ALA A 205 11.38 -9.26 6.93
C ALA A 205 9.89 -8.87 6.82
N THR A 206 9.59 -7.60 6.58
CA THR A 206 8.24 -7.12 6.21
C THR A 206 8.04 -7.21 4.70
N LYS A 207 9.01 -6.74 3.92
CA LYS A 207 9.01 -6.83 2.45
C LYS A 207 10.44 -6.79 1.91
N TYR A 208 10.81 -7.78 1.11
CA TYR A 208 12.20 -7.97 0.65
C TYR A 208 12.79 -6.74 -0.06
N ASN A 209 11.97 -5.99 -0.81
CA ASN A 209 12.43 -4.84 -1.57
C ASN A 209 13.00 -3.71 -0.69
N ALA A 210 12.68 -3.67 0.61
CA ALA A 210 13.24 -2.72 1.58
C ALA A 210 14.78 -2.71 1.60
N LEU A 211 15.40 -3.88 1.34
CA LEU A 211 16.85 -4.08 1.42
C LEU A 211 17.60 -3.12 0.50
N LEU A 212 17.06 -2.85 -0.68
CA LEU A 212 17.71 -2.04 -1.71
C LEU A 212 17.97 -0.63 -1.21
N GLY A 213 16.93 0.10 -0.81
CA GLY A 213 17.09 1.46 -0.30
C GLY A 213 18.00 1.54 0.92
N ILE A 214 17.93 0.55 1.81
CA ILE A 214 18.75 0.49 3.02
C ILE A 214 20.23 0.39 2.66
N ILE A 215 20.61 -0.54 1.78
CA ILE A 215 22.00 -0.73 1.36
C ILE A 215 22.54 0.51 0.66
N PHE A 216 21.78 1.10 -0.27
CA PHE A 216 22.23 2.26 -1.02
C PHE A 216 22.41 3.48 -0.12
N VAL A 217 21.47 3.76 0.80
CA VAL A 217 21.62 4.87 1.76
C VAL A 217 22.80 4.62 2.70
N PHE A 218 22.92 3.42 3.27
CA PHE A 218 24.02 3.06 4.14
C PHE A 218 25.38 3.23 3.44
N THR A 219 25.49 2.74 2.20
CA THR A 219 26.70 2.87 1.38
C THR A 219 27.05 4.32 1.11
N VAL A 220 26.07 5.19 0.78
CA VAL A 220 26.34 6.62 0.60
C VAL A 220 26.91 7.26 1.87
N PHE A 221 26.38 6.92 3.04
CA PHE A 221 26.93 7.43 4.30
C PHE A 221 28.33 6.90 4.60
N LEU A 222 28.61 5.63 4.31
CA LEU A 222 29.95 5.05 4.44
C LEU A 222 30.97 5.74 3.53
N VAL A 223 30.67 5.87 2.23
CA VAL A 223 31.59 6.47 1.25
C VAL A 223 31.86 7.95 1.57
N ARG A 224 30.88 8.66 2.12
CA ARG A 224 31.03 10.07 2.51
C ARG A 224 31.78 10.26 3.82
N GLN A 225 31.98 9.22 4.64
CA GLN A 225 32.99 9.27 5.70
C GLN A 225 34.37 9.26 5.04
N LYS A 226 34.94 10.45 4.79
CA LYS A 226 36.34 10.58 4.32
C LYS A 226 37.25 9.78 5.25
N SER A 227 37.84 8.70 4.77
CA SER A 227 38.72 7.82 5.55
C SER A 227 40.05 7.65 4.84
N SER A 228 41.04 8.47 5.18
CA SER A 228 42.39 8.41 4.58
C SER A 228 43.43 7.73 5.48
N ARG A 229 43.08 7.31 6.70
CA ARG A 229 43.99 6.64 7.64
C ARG A 229 43.57 5.19 7.91
N ALA A 230 44.51 4.26 7.92
CA ALA A 230 44.27 2.83 8.14
C ALA A 230 43.40 2.51 9.38
N GLY A 231 43.61 3.23 10.50
CA GLY A 231 42.80 3.08 11.71
C GLY A 231 41.33 3.52 11.57
N GLN A 232 41.00 4.39 10.62
CA GLN A 232 39.61 4.76 10.31
C GLN A 232 38.92 3.70 9.44
N ILE A 233 39.68 3.04 8.55
CA ILE A 233 39.18 1.90 7.74
C ILE A 233 38.82 0.72 8.64
N ALA A 234 39.67 0.39 9.62
CA ALA A 234 39.38 -0.67 10.60
C ALA A 234 38.09 -0.38 11.40
N LYS A 235 37.91 0.87 11.86
CA LYS A 235 36.69 1.30 12.55
C LYS A 235 35.46 1.26 11.64
N ALA A 236 35.60 1.57 10.34
CA ALA A 236 34.51 1.43 9.37
C ALA A 236 34.09 -0.03 9.19
N ARG A 237 35.03 -0.97 9.08
CA ARG A 237 34.75 -2.41 8.98
C ARG A 237 33.97 -2.93 10.18
N ILE A 238 34.34 -2.52 11.40
CA ILE A 238 33.62 -2.89 12.63
C ILE A 238 32.18 -2.38 12.59
N LYS A 239 31.95 -1.12 12.19
CA LYS A 239 30.59 -0.55 12.05
C LYS A 239 29.75 -1.32 11.03
N VAL A 240 30.34 -1.66 9.89
CA VAL A 240 29.69 -2.48 8.86
C VAL A 240 29.34 -3.86 9.41
N ALA A 241 30.25 -4.51 10.13
CA ALA A 241 30.01 -5.82 10.73
C ALA A 241 28.88 -5.77 11.78
N ILE A 242 28.85 -4.76 12.64
CA ILE A 242 27.77 -4.58 13.64
C ILE A 242 26.43 -4.34 12.95
N PHE A 243 26.39 -3.45 11.95
CA PHE A 243 25.18 -3.17 11.20
C PHE A 243 24.68 -4.42 10.46
N ALA A 244 25.57 -5.15 9.77
CA ALA A 244 25.25 -6.37 9.06
C ALA A 244 24.77 -7.47 10.02
N GLY A 245 25.44 -7.65 11.16
CA GLY A 245 25.03 -8.59 12.20
C GLY A 245 23.64 -8.24 12.75
N GLY A 246 23.37 -6.96 13.00
CA GLY A 246 22.04 -6.48 13.37
C GLY A 246 21.00 -6.75 12.29
N LEU A 247 21.31 -6.48 11.02
CA LEU A 247 20.42 -6.73 9.88
C LEU A 247 20.07 -8.21 9.77
N SER A 248 21.04 -9.10 9.82
CA SER A 248 20.81 -10.54 9.84
C SER A 248 19.97 -10.95 11.03
N ALA A 249 20.26 -10.45 12.24
CA ALA A 249 19.47 -10.76 13.43
C ALA A 249 18.02 -10.28 13.31
N GLY A 250 17.80 -9.04 12.87
CA GLY A 250 16.45 -8.50 12.65
C GLY A 250 15.67 -9.28 11.60
N PHE A 251 16.32 -9.66 10.49
CA PHE A 251 15.68 -10.47 9.46
C PHE A 251 15.29 -11.85 9.98
N LEU A 252 16.19 -12.53 10.72
CA LEU A 252 15.92 -13.85 11.27
C LEU A 252 14.89 -13.82 12.41
N LEU A 253 14.83 -12.75 13.20
CA LEU A 253 13.76 -12.56 14.18
C LEU A 253 12.40 -12.38 13.50
N GLY A 254 12.36 -11.63 12.40
CA GLY A 254 11.13 -11.39 11.65
C GLY A 254 10.73 -12.53 10.70
N CYS A 255 11.69 -13.35 10.26
CA CYS A 255 11.50 -14.42 9.28
C CYS A 255 12.37 -15.65 9.59
N PRO A 256 12.20 -16.30 10.76
CA PRO A 256 13.09 -17.38 11.23
C PRO A 256 13.05 -18.61 10.31
N TYR A 257 11.89 -18.88 9.71
CA TYR A 257 11.71 -20.01 8.80
C TYR A 257 12.37 -19.81 7.43
N SER A 258 12.96 -18.64 7.15
CA SER A 258 13.90 -18.51 6.03
C SER A 258 15.10 -19.46 6.18
N VAL A 259 15.45 -19.82 7.41
CA VAL A 259 16.50 -20.80 7.73
C VAL A 259 15.88 -22.14 8.13
N LEU A 260 14.92 -22.13 9.07
CA LEU A 260 14.34 -23.38 9.60
C LEU A 260 13.55 -24.18 8.55
N SER A 261 13.08 -23.52 7.49
CA SER A 261 12.37 -24.15 6.36
C SER A 261 12.86 -23.55 5.04
N PHE A 262 14.18 -23.54 4.87
CA PHE A 262 14.86 -22.90 3.73
C PHE A 262 14.31 -23.32 2.35
N GLY A 263 13.91 -24.58 2.17
CA GLY A 263 13.30 -25.06 0.92
C GLY A 263 12.00 -24.32 0.57
N GLU A 264 11.10 -24.17 1.54
CA GLU A 264 9.84 -23.42 1.37
C GLU A 264 10.12 -21.94 1.11
N TRP A 265 11.07 -21.36 1.84
CA TRP A 265 11.47 -19.97 1.66
C TRP A 265 12.03 -19.72 0.25
N LYS A 266 12.96 -20.57 -0.21
CA LYS A 266 13.52 -20.52 -1.56
C LYS A 266 12.42 -20.63 -2.62
N ASN A 267 11.47 -21.54 -2.43
CA ASN A 267 10.32 -21.69 -3.34
C ASN A 267 9.44 -20.43 -3.34
N GLY A 268 9.21 -19.81 -2.19
CA GLY A 268 8.49 -18.54 -2.09
C GLY A 268 9.20 -17.39 -2.83
N ILE A 269 10.53 -17.28 -2.72
CA ILE A 269 11.32 -16.31 -3.49
C ILE A 269 11.20 -16.57 -5.00
N ASN A 270 11.30 -17.83 -5.43
CA ASN A 270 11.11 -18.18 -6.84
C ASN A 270 9.70 -17.81 -7.33
N GLY A 271 8.68 -18.08 -6.51
CA GLY A 271 7.29 -17.70 -6.78
C GLY A 271 7.13 -16.18 -6.88
N LEU A 272 7.79 -15.40 -6.01
CA LEU A 272 7.80 -13.94 -6.10
C LEU A 272 8.45 -13.44 -7.39
N LEU A 273 9.58 -14.03 -7.80
CA LEU A 273 10.28 -13.65 -9.03
C LEU A 273 9.46 -13.98 -10.27
N TYR A 274 8.77 -15.13 -10.28
CA TYR A 274 7.85 -15.52 -11.34
C TYR A 274 6.60 -14.62 -11.39
N TYR A 275 6.02 -14.31 -10.22
CA TYR A 275 4.84 -13.43 -10.12
C TYR A 275 5.12 -12.01 -10.65
N ASN A 276 6.34 -11.50 -10.45
CA ASN A 276 6.73 -10.17 -10.91
C ASN A 276 7.42 -10.18 -12.29
N ASP A 277 7.26 -11.24 -13.09
CA ASP A 277 7.86 -11.33 -14.42
C ASP A 277 7.03 -10.61 -15.49
N PHE A 278 6.86 -9.30 -15.28
CA PHE A 278 6.22 -8.40 -16.24
C PHE A 278 7.22 -7.90 -17.28
N ALA A 279 6.70 -7.53 -18.46
CA ALA A 279 7.51 -6.87 -19.47
C ALA A 279 8.18 -5.62 -18.91
N THR A 280 9.43 -5.40 -19.31
CA THR A 280 10.22 -4.26 -18.86
C THR A 280 9.66 -2.96 -19.40
N ASP A 281 9.39 -2.01 -18.51
CA ASP A 281 9.03 -0.64 -18.84
C ASP A 281 9.75 0.30 -17.88
N TRP A 282 10.92 0.75 -18.32
CA TRP A 282 11.80 1.60 -17.52
C TRP A 282 11.19 2.95 -17.17
N LEU A 283 10.24 3.47 -17.97
CA LEU A 283 9.70 4.82 -17.80
C LEU A 283 8.38 4.82 -17.04
N TYR A 284 7.61 3.74 -17.11
CA TYR A 284 6.29 3.66 -16.47
C TYR A 284 6.29 3.97 -14.97
N PRO A 285 7.20 3.41 -14.15
CA PRO A 285 7.36 3.82 -12.76
C PRO A 285 7.50 5.33 -12.54
N TRP A 286 8.37 5.96 -13.35
CA TRP A 286 8.72 7.36 -13.20
C TRP A 286 7.61 8.29 -13.67
N LEU A 287 6.92 7.94 -14.76
CA LEU A 287 5.97 8.83 -15.42
C LEU A 287 4.52 8.58 -14.99
N GLN A 288 4.16 7.33 -14.73
CA GLN A 288 2.79 6.93 -14.40
C GLN A 288 2.66 6.64 -12.92
N THR A 289 3.36 5.62 -12.40
CA THR A 289 3.17 5.17 -11.02
C THR A 289 3.47 6.28 -10.02
N SER A 290 4.54 7.05 -10.22
CA SER A 290 4.88 8.16 -9.33
C SER A 290 3.92 9.35 -9.45
N ARG A 291 3.33 9.57 -10.64
CA ARG A 291 2.32 10.61 -10.89
C ARG A 291 1.03 10.32 -10.15
N TYR A 292 0.55 9.08 -10.21
CA TYR A 292 -0.61 8.64 -9.42
C TYR A 292 -0.29 8.63 -7.93
N SER A 293 0.96 8.29 -7.56
CA SER A 293 1.36 8.23 -6.16
C SER A 293 1.31 9.59 -5.45
N LEU A 294 1.76 10.65 -6.14
CA LEU A 294 1.91 12.00 -5.61
C LEU A 294 0.80 12.98 -6.01
N GLY A 295 -0.03 12.61 -7.00
CA GLY A 295 -0.82 13.57 -7.75
C GLY A 295 0.03 14.40 -8.71
N TRP A 296 -0.59 14.92 -9.77
CA TRP A 296 0.15 15.64 -10.82
C TRP A 296 0.92 16.88 -10.32
N PRO A 297 0.42 17.71 -9.34
CA PRO A 297 1.20 18.86 -8.89
C PRO A 297 2.45 18.45 -8.11
N GLY A 298 2.30 17.47 -7.20
CA GLY A 298 3.40 16.92 -6.43
C GLY A 298 4.42 16.19 -7.31
N TRP A 299 3.95 15.53 -8.38
CA TRP A 299 4.78 14.87 -9.37
C TRP A 299 5.67 15.84 -10.16
N VAL A 300 5.15 16.98 -10.60
CA VAL A 300 5.96 18.02 -11.26
C VAL A 300 7.06 18.52 -10.33
N LEU A 301 6.72 18.80 -9.06
CA LEU A 301 7.70 19.18 -8.04
C LEU A 301 8.73 18.06 -7.81
N PHE A 302 8.31 16.81 -7.79
CA PHE A 302 9.19 15.66 -7.63
C PHE A 302 10.20 15.55 -8.77
N LEU A 303 9.76 15.62 -10.02
CA LEU A 303 10.66 15.55 -11.18
C LEU A 303 11.68 16.69 -11.18
N ALA A 304 11.25 17.92 -10.88
CA ALA A 304 12.15 19.06 -10.73
C ALA A 304 13.18 18.84 -9.58
N SER A 305 12.73 18.25 -8.48
CA SER A 305 13.57 17.99 -7.31
C SER A 305 14.57 16.85 -7.55
N LEU A 306 14.16 15.83 -8.33
CA LEU A 306 15.02 14.75 -8.80
C LEU A 306 16.14 15.29 -9.69
N PHE A 307 15.80 16.17 -10.63
CA PHE A 307 16.80 16.85 -11.48
C PHE A 307 17.81 17.66 -10.66
N SER A 308 17.38 18.26 -9.55
CA SER A 308 18.27 19.02 -8.65
C SER A 308 19.39 18.18 -8.03
N ILE A 309 19.24 16.85 -7.93
CA ILE A 309 20.27 15.94 -7.44
C ILE A 309 21.49 15.97 -8.35
N PHE A 310 21.29 16.04 -9.66
CA PHE A 310 22.35 15.99 -10.67
C PHE A 310 23.02 17.35 -10.88
N ILE A 311 22.28 18.45 -10.78
CA ILE A 311 22.85 19.80 -10.99
C ILE A 311 23.69 20.25 -9.80
N LYS A 312 23.19 20.04 -8.57
CA LYS A 312 23.84 20.54 -7.35
C LYS A 312 23.88 19.43 -6.29
N PRO A 313 24.67 18.36 -6.47
CA PRO A 313 24.72 17.26 -5.51
C PRO A 313 25.23 17.76 -4.14
N ASP A 314 24.52 17.41 -3.09
CA ASP A 314 24.94 17.63 -1.70
C ASP A 314 24.58 16.41 -0.86
N LYS A 315 24.98 16.40 0.41
CA LYS A 315 24.79 15.24 1.31
C LYS A 315 23.36 14.70 1.26
N TRP A 316 22.36 15.56 1.43
CA TRP A 316 20.99 15.10 1.57
C TRP A 316 20.32 14.79 0.24
N ARG A 317 20.66 15.52 -0.83
CA ARG A 317 20.26 15.14 -2.20
C ARG A 317 20.75 13.75 -2.57
N THR A 318 22.02 13.45 -2.31
CA THR A 318 22.59 12.12 -2.62
C THR A 318 21.97 11.03 -1.74
N VAL A 319 21.76 11.28 -0.45
CA VAL A 319 21.14 10.31 0.48
C VAL A 319 19.69 10.02 0.06
N LEU A 320 18.88 11.04 -0.21
CA LEU A 320 17.50 10.86 -0.66
C LEU A 320 17.45 10.18 -2.04
N GLY A 321 18.31 10.60 -2.97
CA GLY A 321 18.45 9.96 -4.28
C GLY A 321 18.81 8.48 -4.18
N ALA A 322 19.72 8.10 -3.28
CA ALA A 322 20.10 6.71 -3.05
C ALA A 322 18.97 5.86 -2.46
N GLY A 323 18.05 6.48 -1.71
CA GLY A 323 16.84 5.81 -1.23
C GLY A 323 15.72 5.72 -2.27
N ILE A 324 15.77 6.50 -3.35
CA ILE A 324 14.68 6.64 -4.34
C ILE A 324 15.04 5.95 -5.67
N ILE A 325 16.17 6.32 -6.28
CA ILE A 325 16.54 5.94 -7.65
C ILE A 325 16.65 4.42 -7.84
N PRO A 326 17.31 3.65 -6.94
CA PRO A 326 17.42 2.20 -7.11
C PRO A 326 16.08 1.47 -7.14
N TYR A 327 15.07 1.96 -6.40
CA TYR A 327 13.72 1.40 -6.45
C TYR A 327 13.09 1.58 -7.82
N PHE A 328 13.17 2.78 -8.39
CA PHE A 328 12.62 3.03 -9.71
C PHE A 328 13.33 2.23 -10.81
N ILE A 329 14.66 2.02 -10.70
CA ILE A 329 15.42 1.19 -11.63
C ILE A 329 14.90 -0.25 -11.60
N ILE A 330 14.84 -0.86 -10.42
CA ILE A 330 14.43 -2.26 -10.28
C ILE A 330 12.96 -2.45 -10.65
N TYR A 331 12.13 -1.50 -10.27
CA TYR A 331 10.72 -1.49 -10.61
C TYR A 331 10.47 -1.21 -12.09
N GLY A 332 11.39 -0.55 -12.81
CA GLY A 332 11.32 -0.40 -14.26
C GLY A 332 11.73 -1.68 -15.00
N TYR A 333 12.72 -2.40 -14.47
CA TYR A 333 13.22 -3.62 -15.08
C TYR A 333 12.21 -4.78 -15.05
N LYS A 334 11.55 -4.99 -13.91
CA LYS A 334 10.48 -5.98 -13.72
C LYS A 334 9.24 -5.28 -13.18
N ALA A 335 8.58 -4.56 -14.07
CA ALA A 335 7.50 -3.63 -13.77
C ALA A 335 6.21 -4.33 -13.40
N SER A 336 6.15 -4.80 -12.16
CA SER A 336 4.86 -4.93 -11.49
C SER A 336 4.16 -3.57 -11.57
N PRO A 337 2.95 -3.41 -12.14
CA PRO A 337 2.38 -2.08 -12.42
C PRO A 337 1.64 -1.47 -11.21
N TYR A 338 1.85 -1.99 -10.00
CA TYR A 338 1.04 -1.72 -8.82
C TYR A 338 1.55 -0.54 -7.96
N MET A 339 0.76 0.53 -7.85
CA MET A 339 1.09 1.72 -7.05
C MET A 339 1.56 1.44 -5.62
N ARG A 340 1.06 0.35 -5.01
CA ARG A 340 1.42 -0.07 -3.64
C ARG A 340 2.93 -0.20 -3.42
N HIS A 341 3.71 -0.50 -4.46
CA HIS A 341 5.16 -0.62 -4.34
C HIS A 341 5.86 0.74 -4.10
N MET A 342 5.19 1.86 -4.38
CA MET A 342 5.72 3.21 -4.16
C MET A 342 5.60 3.69 -2.71
N VAL A 343 4.75 3.07 -1.89
CA VAL A 343 4.51 3.44 -0.48
C VAL A 343 5.80 3.66 0.29
N LEU A 344 6.77 2.79 0.04
CA LEU A 344 8.08 2.78 0.67
C LEU A 344 8.91 4.04 0.42
N ILE A 345 8.82 4.61 -0.80
CA ILE A 345 9.66 5.73 -1.23
C ILE A 345 8.92 7.08 -1.26
N ILE A 346 7.59 7.10 -1.20
CA ILE A 346 6.80 8.34 -1.17
C ILE A 346 7.28 9.32 -0.08
N PRO A 347 7.53 8.91 1.18
CA PRO A 347 8.04 9.85 2.19
C PRO A 347 9.40 10.45 1.80
N LEU A 348 10.27 9.68 1.15
CA LEU A 348 11.55 10.20 0.65
C LEU A 348 11.35 11.18 -0.51
N MET A 349 10.40 10.91 -1.40
CA MET A 349 10.03 11.82 -2.49
C MET A 349 9.51 13.16 -1.92
N ILE A 350 8.65 13.11 -0.90
CA ILE A 350 8.16 14.29 -0.16
C ILE A 350 9.33 15.06 0.46
N LEU A 351 10.24 14.37 1.15
CA LEU A 351 11.40 15.00 1.76
C LEU A 351 12.33 15.63 0.72
N LEU A 352 12.49 15.01 -0.45
CA LEU A 352 13.28 15.55 -1.56
C LEU A 352 12.64 16.81 -2.16
N ILE A 353 11.32 16.82 -2.35
CA ILE A 353 10.57 18.00 -2.80
C ILE A 353 10.84 19.17 -1.84
N ILE A 354 10.63 18.96 -0.55
CA ILE A 354 10.80 20.00 0.46
C ILE A 354 12.25 20.45 0.54
N TYR A 355 13.20 19.53 0.45
CA TYR A 355 14.63 19.86 0.46
C TYR A 355 15.01 20.77 -0.72
N ALA A 356 14.54 20.43 -1.93
CA ALA A 356 14.83 21.20 -3.13
C ALA A 356 14.22 22.61 -3.05
N LEU A 357 12.98 22.73 -2.56
CA LEU A 357 12.29 24.01 -2.35
C LEU A 357 12.99 24.86 -1.29
N MET A 358 13.42 24.26 -0.17
CA MET A 358 14.20 24.93 0.87
C MET A 358 15.51 25.50 0.30
N LYS A 359 16.24 24.72 -0.51
CA LYS A 359 17.48 25.19 -1.15
C LYS A 359 17.21 26.28 -2.19
N ALA A 360 16.17 26.14 -3.00
CA ALA A 360 15.84 27.12 -4.04
C ALA A 360 15.46 28.49 -3.42
N GLY A 361 14.72 28.50 -2.31
CA GLY A 361 14.41 29.72 -1.56
C GLY A 361 15.64 30.46 -1.03
N GLY A 362 16.77 29.78 -0.87
CA GLY A 362 18.06 30.39 -0.52
C GLY A 362 18.76 31.13 -1.66
N TYR A 363 18.43 30.81 -2.92
CA TYR A 363 19.03 31.44 -4.11
C TYR A 363 18.14 32.53 -4.70
N PHE A 364 16.82 32.33 -4.69
CA PHE A 364 15.85 33.22 -5.33
C PHE A 364 14.99 33.91 -4.26
N TRP A 365 15.46 35.05 -3.75
CA TRP A 365 14.78 35.79 -2.68
C TRP A 365 13.72 36.81 -3.17
N HIS A 366 13.27 36.68 -4.42
CA HIS A 366 12.24 37.56 -4.96
C HIS A 366 10.84 37.18 -4.46
N ARG A 367 9.99 38.20 -4.23
CA ARG A 367 8.60 38.01 -3.76
C ARG A 367 7.80 37.09 -4.70
N SER A 368 8.02 37.21 -6.01
CA SER A 368 7.40 36.37 -7.05
C SER A 368 7.74 34.89 -6.88
N PHE A 369 9.01 34.54 -6.63
CA PHE A 369 9.44 33.16 -6.42
C PHE A 369 8.78 32.54 -5.17
N LYS A 370 8.69 33.30 -4.07
CA LYS A 370 8.00 32.83 -2.85
C LYS A 370 6.51 32.59 -3.08
N LEU A 371 5.84 33.46 -3.85
CA LEU A 371 4.44 33.30 -4.21
C LEU A 371 4.22 32.07 -5.10
N ILE A 372 5.09 31.83 -6.09
CA ILE A 372 5.02 30.66 -6.96
C ILE A 372 5.22 29.37 -6.16
N VAL A 373 6.28 29.29 -5.35
CA VAL A 373 6.56 28.11 -4.52
C VAL A 373 5.45 27.88 -3.49
N GLY A 374 4.97 28.93 -2.83
CA GLY A 374 3.83 28.85 -1.92
C GLY A 374 2.57 28.35 -2.61
N GLY A 375 2.28 28.85 -3.81
CA GLY A 375 1.17 28.41 -4.64
C GLY A 375 1.28 26.94 -5.05
N LEU A 376 2.47 26.47 -5.45
CA LEU A 376 2.70 25.06 -5.81
C LEU A 376 2.59 24.11 -4.61
N ILE A 377 3.09 24.51 -3.43
CA ILE A 377 2.92 23.73 -2.20
C ILE A 377 1.45 23.69 -1.81
N PHE A 378 0.75 24.83 -1.85
CA PHE A 378 -0.68 24.90 -1.57
C PHE A 378 -1.50 24.05 -2.53
N LEU A 379 -1.18 24.10 -3.83
CA LEU A 379 -1.82 23.27 -4.85
C LEU A 379 -1.55 21.78 -4.63
N THR A 380 -0.31 21.39 -4.35
CA THR A 380 0.07 20.00 -4.07
C THR A 380 -0.67 19.48 -2.83
N SER A 381 -0.66 20.28 -1.75
CA SER A 381 -1.35 19.98 -0.50
C SER A 381 -2.85 19.81 -0.71
N SER A 382 -3.49 20.81 -1.34
CA SER A 382 -4.94 20.83 -1.53
C SER A 382 -5.40 19.72 -2.48
N TYR A 383 -4.64 19.45 -3.53
CA TYR A 383 -4.90 18.34 -4.45
C TYR A 383 -4.77 16.98 -3.75
N ALA A 384 -3.69 16.77 -2.97
CA ALA A 384 -3.47 15.52 -2.24
C ALA A 384 -4.57 15.28 -1.20
N LEU A 385 -4.95 16.32 -0.44
CA LEU A 385 -6.04 16.24 0.53
C LEU A 385 -7.38 15.96 -0.15
N ALA A 386 -7.72 16.68 -1.23
CA ALA A 386 -8.95 16.44 -1.99
C ALA A 386 -9.00 15.02 -2.56
N ASN A 387 -7.87 14.50 -3.04
CA ASN A 387 -7.78 13.12 -3.53
C ASN A 387 -8.00 12.13 -2.37
N SER A 388 -7.29 12.28 -1.26
CA SER A 388 -7.47 11.43 -0.07
C SER A 388 -8.92 11.42 0.42
N LEU A 389 -9.55 12.58 0.55
CA LEU A 389 -10.95 12.70 0.95
C LEU A 389 -11.91 12.03 -0.04
N ALA A 390 -11.63 12.16 -1.35
CA ALA A 390 -12.42 11.48 -2.38
C ALA A 390 -12.39 9.95 -2.21
N TRP A 391 -11.21 9.37 -1.94
CA TRP A 391 -11.07 7.93 -1.72
C TRP A 391 -11.67 7.46 -0.39
N VAL A 392 -11.44 8.19 0.70
CA VAL A 392 -12.03 7.89 2.01
C VAL A 392 -13.56 7.95 1.94
N LYS A 393 -14.12 8.91 1.20
CA LYS A 393 -15.57 8.99 0.97
C LYS A 393 -16.11 7.77 0.24
N VAL A 394 -15.39 7.26 -0.75
CA VAL A 394 -15.80 6.03 -1.46
C VAL A 394 -15.73 4.82 -0.53
N MET A 395 -14.66 4.69 0.25
CA MET A 395 -14.51 3.59 1.23
C MET A 395 -15.57 3.63 2.34
N SER A 396 -15.98 4.82 2.75
CA SER A 396 -17.01 5.00 3.79
C SER A 396 -18.42 4.80 3.29
N GLY A 397 -18.62 4.84 1.96
CA GLY A 397 -19.89 4.55 1.33
C GLY A 397 -20.12 3.04 1.15
N GLN A 398 -21.32 2.71 0.67
CA GLN A 398 -21.64 1.35 0.24
C GLN A 398 -20.82 0.95 -0.99
N ASP A 399 -20.43 -0.32 -1.10
CA ASP A 399 -19.66 -0.79 -2.26
C ASP A 399 -20.57 -1.00 -3.48
N THR A 400 -20.08 -0.73 -4.70
CA THR A 400 -20.86 -0.93 -5.94
C THR A 400 -21.27 -2.39 -6.16
N ARG A 401 -20.48 -3.34 -5.66
CA ARG A 401 -20.84 -4.77 -5.66
C ARG A 401 -22.00 -5.05 -4.71
N GLU A 402 -22.03 -4.41 -3.55
CA GLU A 402 -23.12 -4.52 -2.56
C GLU A 402 -24.42 -3.92 -3.14
N GLU A 403 -24.35 -2.71 -3.72
CA GLU A 403 -25.50 -2.06 -4.38
C GLU A 403 -26.07 -2.93 -5.51
N ALA A 404 -25.21 -3.53 -6.34
CA ALA A 404 -25.62 -4.44 -7.39
C ALA A 404 -26.26 -5.72 -6.83
N ALA A 405 -25.72 -6.27 -5.74
CA ALA A 405 -26.30 -7.45 -5.09
C ALA A 405 -27.69 -7.14 -4.50
N GLU A 406 -27.86 -6.00 -3.83
CA GLU A 406 -29.17 -5.57 -3.30
C GLU A 406 -30.21 -5.40 -4.41
N TYR A 407 -29.82 -4.78 -5.53
CA TYR A 407 -30.70 -4.66 -6.69
C TYR A 407 -31.13 -6.04 -7.21
N ILE A 408 -30.20 -6.99 -7.33
CA ILE A 408 -30.51 -8.34 -7.81
C ILE A 408 -31.46 -9.05 -6.83
N LYS A 409 -31.18 -8.99 -5.53
CA LYS A 409 -32.03 -9.58 -4.48
C LYS A 409 -33.45 -9.00 -4.47
N GLN A 410 -33.62 -7.74 -4.84
CA GLN A 410 -34.93 -7.08 -4.88
C GLN A 410 -35.70 -7.32 -6.19
N ASN A 411 -35.03 -7.56 -7.31
CA ASN A 411 -35.66 -7.52 -8.63
C ASN A 411 -35.62 -8.88 -9.37
N ILE A 412 -34.75 -9.80 -8.97
CA ILE A 412 -34.52 -11.07 -9.67
C ILE A 412 -34.96 -12.24 -8.79
N PRO A 413 -35.86 -13.12 -9.26
CA PRO A 413 -36.35 -14.26 -8.49
C PRO A 413 -35.23 -15.19 -8.00
N LEU A 414 -35.37 -15.72 -6.78
CA LEU A 414 -34.49 -16.76 -6.25
C LEU A 414 -34.46 -17.98 -7.17
N GLY A 415 -33.30 -18.64 -7.26
CA GLY A 415 -33.05 -19.77 -8.16
C GLY A 415 -32.80 -19.39 -9.62
N SER A 416 -32.82 -18.09 -9.96
CA SER A 416 -32.52 -17.63 -11.31
C SER A 416 -31.06 -17.93 -11.71
N ASN A 417 -30.86 -18.24 -12.99
CA ASN A 417 -29.52 -18.39 -13.58
C ASN A 417 -28.87 -17.00 -13.77
N ILE A 418 -27.70 -16.78 -13.18
CA ILE A 418 -26.96 -15.52 -13.31
C ILE A 418 -25.56 -15.82 -13.83
N GLY A 419 -25.24 -15.29 -15.01
CA GLY A 419 -23.91 -15.34 -15.59
C GLY A 419 -22.98 -14.34 -14.92
N LEU A 420 -21.89 -14.81 -14.33
CA LEU A 420 -20.82 -13.97 -13.81
C LEU A 420 -19.65 -14.05 -14.78
N ALA A 421 -19.28 -12.93 -15.41
CA ALA A 421 -18.33 -12.93 -16.51
C ALA A 421 -16.95 -13.47 -16.13
N GLY A 422 -16.52 -13.31 -14.88
CA GLY A 422 -15.29 -13.93 -14.43
C GLY A 422 -15.34 -14.66 -13.10
N ARG A 423 -14.13 -14.99 -12.67
CA ARG A 423 -13.81 -16.21 -11.93
C ARG A 423 -13.81 -15.99 -10.43
N TYR A 424 -13.38 -14.83 -9.96
CA TYR A 424 -13.14 -14.61 -8.54
C TYR A 424 -14.25 -13.77 -7.89
N TRP A 425 -14.62 -14.15 -6.67
CA TRP A 425 -15.73 -13.54 -5.93
C TRP A 425 -15.53 -12.05 -5.64
N PHE A 426 -14.28 -11.59 -5.50
CA PHE A 426 -13.98 -10.20 -5.17
C PHE A 426 -14.16 -9.25 -6.36
N TYR A 427 -14.46 -9.73 -7.56
CA TYR A 427 -14.84 -8.87 -8.69
C TYR A 427 -16.34 -8.68 -8.83
N THR A 428 -17.12 -9.63 -8.33
CA THR A 428 -18.56 -9.74 -8.61
C THR A 428 -19.39 -9.30 -7.40
N PRO A 429 -20.68 -8.97 -7.60
CA PRO A 429 -21.62 -8.82 -6.50
C PRO A 429 -21.59 -10.05 -5.56
N PRO A 430 -21.63 -9.87 -4.23
CA PRO A 430 -21.62 -10.96 -3.24
C PRO A 430 -22.97 -11.68 -3.20
N LEU A 431 -23.30 -12.39 -4.28
CA LEU A 431 -24.45 -13.29 -4.37
C LEU A 431 -24.08 -14.66 -3.81
N GLU A 432 -25.03 -15.32 -3.15
CA GLU A 432 -24.83 -16.66 -2.59
C GLU A 432 -25.32 -17.74 -3.54
N GLU A 433 -24.58 -18.84 -3.61
CA GLU A 433 -24.92 -20.01 -4.45
C GLU A 433 -26.16 -20.75 -3.92
N SER A 434 -26.54 -20.53 -2.66
CA SER A 434 -27.81 -21.02 -2.09
C SER A 434 -29.02 -20.22 -2.57
N GLU A 435 -28.83 -18.99 -3.04
CA GLU A 435 -29.91 -18.10 -3.50
C GLU A 435 -30.07 -18.11 -5.03
N TYR A 436 -28.98 -18.31 -5.76
CA TYR A 436 -28.93 -18.19 -7.23
C TYR A 436 -28.04 -19.26 -7.88
N ASN A 437 -28.39 -19.65 -9.10
CA ASN A 437 -27.55 -20.51 -9.94
C ASN A 437 -26.47 -19.66 -10.63
N LEU A 438 -25.32 -19.51 -9.98
CA LEU A 438 -24.22 -18.67 -10.45
C LEU A 438 -23.36 -19.41 -11.49
N ILE A 439 -23.38 -18.95 -12.73
CA ILE A 439 -22.62 -19.55 -13.84
C ILE A 439 -21.36 -18.72 -14.10
N ARG A 440 -20.19 -19.32 -13.90
CA ARG A 440 -18.91 -18.67 -14.21
C ARG A 440 -18.63 -18.77 -15.70
N LEU A 441 -18.73 -17.64 -16.40
CA LEU A 441 -18.55 -17.59 -17.85
C LEU A 441 -17.08 -17.55 -18.26
N GLU A 442 -16.19 -17.06 -17.39
CA GLU A 442 -14.74 -16.91 -17.62
C GLU A 442 -14.38 -16.23 -18.95
N TYR A 443 -15.24 -15.32 -19.42
CA TYR A 443 -15.15 -14.68 -20.74
C TYR A 443 -15.07 -15.67 -21.92
N GLN A 444 -15.63 -16.87 -21.78
CA GLN A 444 -15.66 -17.90 -22.82
C GLN A 444 -16.97 -17.83 -23.62
N PRO A 445 -16.94 -17.57 -24.94
CA PRO A 445 -18.13 -17.51 -25.78
C PRO A 445 -18.94 -18.81 -25.75
N ALA A 446 -18.25 -19.97 -25.72
CA ALA A 446 -18.89 -21.28 -25.66
C ALA A 446 -19.75 -21.45 -24.39
N ILE A 447 -19.27 -20.96 -23.23
CA ILE A 447 -20.02 -21.05 -21.97
C ILE A 447 -21.23 -20.10 -22.02
N LEU A 448 -21.03 -18.87 -22.52
CA LEU A 448 -22.12 -17.90 -22.70
C LEU A 448 -23.21 -18.44 -23.63
N GLY A 449 -22.83 -19.09 -24.73
CA GLY A 449 -23.76 -19.69 -25.69
C GLY A 449 -24.47 -20.94 -25.16
N ASN A 450 -23.77 -21.78 -24.39
CA ASN A 450 -24.33 -23.02 -23.86
C ASN A 450 -25.37 -22.76 -22.76
N PHE A 451 -25.04 -21.89 -21.79
CA PHE A 451 -25.93 -21.63 -20.66
C PHE A 451 -26.94 -20.51 -20.94
N TYR A 452 -26.56 -19.54 -21.77
CA TYR A 452 -27.39 -18.42 -22.23
C TYR A 452 -28.27 -17.78 -21.12
N PRO A 453 -27.65 -17.39 -19.98
CA PRO A 453 -28.38 -16.96 -18.80
C PRO A 453 -29.21 -15.69 -19.07
N PRO A 454 -30.32 -15.46 -18.36
CA PRO A 454 -31.13 -14.25 -18.54
C PRO A 454 -30.37 -12.97 -18.19
N LEU A 455 -29.40 -13.07 -17.27
CA LEU A 455 -28.56 -11.96 -16.84
C LEU A 455 -27.08 -12.31 -16.93
N VAL A 456 -26.27 -11.34 -17.34
CA VAL A 456 -24.81 -11.41 -17.30
C VAL A 456 -24.26 -10.20 -16.55
N ILE A 457 -23.41 -10.44 -15.56
CA ILE A 457 -22.79 -9.39 -14.76
C ILE A 457 -21.32 -9.29 -15.13
N ILE A 458 -20.89 -8.08 -15.44
CA ILE A 458 -19.50 -7.77 -15.77
C ILE A 458 -18.99 -6.68 -14.84
N SER A 459 -17.83 -6.95 -14.24
CA SER A 459 -17.05 -5.98 -13.51
C SER A 459 -16.06 -5.30 -14.45
N GLU A 460 -16.04 -3.97 -14.49
CA GLU A 460 -15.03 -3.20 -15.24
C GLU A 460 -13.62 -3.63 -14.82
N TYR A 461 -13.40 -3.84 -13.53
CA TYR A 461 -12.10 -4.21 -13.01
C TYR A 461 -11.63 -5.56 -13.55
N GLU A 462 -12.51 -6.56 -13.51
CA GLU A 462 -12.19 -7.89 -14.00
C GLU A 462 -12.05 -7.93 -15.52
N SER A 463 -12.89 -7.19 -16.24
CA SER A 463 -12.74 -7.11 -17.70
C SER A 463 -11.34 -6.59 -18.03
N LYS A 464 -10.92 -5.46 -17.45
CA LYS A 464 -9.61 -4.84 -17.66
C LYS A 464 -8.42 -5.69 -17.21
N GLN A 465 -8.54 -6.46 -16.14
CA GLN A 465 -7.42 -7.24 -15.60
C GLN A 465 -7.38 -8.69 -16.04
N TYR A 466 -8.51 -9.39 -15.98
CA TYR A 466 -8.56 -10.81 -16.29
C TYR A 466 -8.77 -11.00 -17.79
N ALA A 467 -9.84 -10.42 -18.34
CA ALA A 467 -10.17 -10.64 -19.74
C ALA A 467 -9.08 -10.06 -20.66
N PHE A 468 -8.59 -8.84 -20.40
CA PHE A 468 -7.58 -8.23 -21.25
C PHE A 468 -6.15 -8.75 -21.05
N CYS A 469 -5.82 -9.39 -19.92
CA CYS A 469 -4.45 -9.87 -19.67
C CYS A 469 -4.29 -11.39 -19.66
N ARG A 470 -5.36 -12.18 -19.44
CA ARG A 470 -5.28 -13.64 -19.23
C ARG A 470 -6.15 -14.46 -20.18
N VAL A 471 -7.04 -13.83 -20.93
CA VAL A 471 -7.85 -14.49 -21.96
C VAL A 471 -7.32 -14.11 -23.33
N ALA A 472 -7.21 -15.07 -24.24
CA ALA A 472 -6.75 -14.83 -25.60
C ALA A 472 -7.61 -13.72 -26.26
N PRO A 473 -7.00 -12.72 -26.92
CA PRO A 473 -7.72 -11.57 -27.47
C PRO A 473 -8.90 -11.97 -28.37
N GLU A 474 -8.76 -13.02 -29.17
CA GLU A 474 -9.79 -13.54 -30.08
C GLU A 474 -11.00 -14.02 -29.28
N ILE A 475 -10.78 -14.89 -28.29
CA ILE A 475 -11.82 -15.46 -27.41
C ILE A 475 -12.55 -14.34 -26.66
N ARG A 476 -11.80 -13.41 -26.07
CA ARG A 476 -12.36 -12.25 -25.35
C ARG A 476 -13.22 -11.39 -26.27
N ASN A 477 -12.71 -11.07 -27.46
CA ASN A 477 -13.41 -10.21 -28.41
C ASN A 477 -14.72 -10.86 -28.89
N ASP A 478 -14.69 -12.17 -29.15
CA ASP A 478 -15.88 -12.94 -29.51
C ASP A 478 -16.90 -12.99 -28.37
N PHE A 479 -16.46 -13.09 -27.12
CA PHE A 479 -17.34 -13.06 -25.95
C PHE A 479 -18.08 -11.73 -25.87
N PHE A 480 -17.37 -10.60 -26.00
CA PHE A 480 -18.00 -9.28 -25.97
C PHE A 480 -18.85 -9.01 -27.21
N LYS A 481 -18.49 -9.56 -28.37
CA LYS A 481 -19.32 -9.50 -29.58
C LYS A 481 -20.64 -10.23 -29.35
N MET A 482 -20.59 -11.46 -28.86
CA MET A 482 -21.78 -12.27 -28.55
C MET A 482 -22.64 -11.60 -27.47
N LEU A 483 -22.02 -11.08 -26.41
CA LEU A 483 -22.71 -10.33 -25.36
C LEU A 483 -23.48 -9.14 -25.94
N LYS A 484 -22.83 -8.32 -26.78
CA LYS A 484 -23.48 -7.15 -27.39
C LYS A 484 -24.57 -7.49 -28.40
N GLN A 485 -24.48 -8.65 -29.06
CA GLN A 485 -25.48 -9.12 -30.00
C GLN A 485 -26.75 -9.61 -29.29
N HIS A 486 -26.60 -10.25 -28.13
CA HIS A 486 -27.69 -10.97 -27.47
C HIS A 486 -28.16 -10.34 -26.15
N TYR A 487 -27.47 -9.32 -25.66
CA TYR A 487 -27.78 -8.68 -24.39
C TYR A 487 -27.72 -7.16 -24.52
N ARG A 488 -28.56 -6.48 -23.73
CA ARG A 488 -28.57 -5.03 -23.56
C ARG A 488 -28.17 -4.66 -22.14
N VAL A 489 -27.60 -3.48 -21.97
CA VAL A 489 -27.31 -2.95 -20.62
C VAL A 489 -28.63 -2.65 -19.92
N ASN A 490 -28.88 -3.32 -18.80
CA ASN A 490 -30.05 -3.10 -17.95
C ASN A 490 -29.74 -2.04 -16.87
N ARG A 491 -28.59 -2.16 -16.20
CA ARG A 491 -28.18 -1.23 -15.14
C ARG A 491 -26.66 -1.17 -14.98
N VAL A 492 -26.16 -0.01 -14.56
CA VAL A 492 -24.74 0.26 -14.29
C VAL A 492 -24.61 0.85 -12.89
N PHE A 493 -23.82 0.22 -12.03
CA PHE A 493 -23.44 0.72 -10.71
C PHE A 493 -22.02 1.25 -10.78
N LYS A 494 -21.86 2.57 -10.65
CA LYS A 494 -20.57 3.23 -10.76
C LYS A 494 -20.44 4.31 -9.71
N LYS A 495 -19.29 4.33 -9.03
CA LYS A 495 -18.87 5.46 -8.21
C LYS A 495 -17.63 6.08 -8.83
N VAL A 496 -17.50 7.39 -8.68
CA VAL A 496 -16.30 8.12 -9.09
C VAL A 496 -15.80 8.89 -7.87
N PRO A 497 -14.55 8.67 -7.43
CA PRO A 497 -13.96 9.45 -6.36
C PRO A 497 -13.94 10.91 -6.76
N GLN A 498 -14.62 11.74 -5.98
CA GLN A 498 -14.71 13.17 -6.23
C GLN A 498 -14.70 13.97 -4.94
N CYS A 499 -14.04 15.12 -4.98
CA CYS A 499 -14.00 16.09 -3.88
C CYS A 499 -14.02 17.50 -4.46
N CYS A 500 -14.89 18.37 -3.96
CA CYS A 500 -15.01 19.77 -4.39
C CYS A 500 -15.14 19.95 -5.92
N GLY A 501 -15.91 19.08 -6.59
CA GLY A 501 -16.10 19.11 -8.05
C GLY A 501 -14.94 18.53 -8.89
N ILE A 502 -13.80 18.21 -8.26
CA ILE A 502 -12.69 17.52 -8.94
C ILE A 502 -12.98 16.02 -8.90
N LYS A 503 -13.03 15.40 -10.08
CA LYS A 503 -13.13 13.95 -10.24
C LYS A 503 -11.74 13.35 -10.41
N PHE A 504 -11.45 12.28 -9.68
CA PHE A 504 -10.20 11.54 -9.80
C PHE A 504 -10.44 10.31 -10.70
N GLU A 505 -10.84 10.57 -11.95
CA GLU A 505 -11.02 9.58 -13.01
C GLU A 505 -9.69 9.29 -13.74
N GLY A 506 -9.55 8.10 -14.35
CA GLY A 506 -8.28 7.68 -14.97
C GLY A 506 -7.19 7.30 -13.97
N TYR A 507 -7.52 7.29 -12.66
CA TYR A 507 -6.66 6.85 -11.57
C TYR A 507 -6.47 5.34 -11.39
N PRO A 508 -7.09 4.40 -12.13
CA PRO A 508 -6.94 3.02 -11.73
C PRO A 508 -5.71 2.42 -12.40
N LEU A 509 -4.57 2.61 -11.75
CA LEU A 509 -3.69 1.47 -11.57
C LEU A 509 -4.56 0.36 -10.96
N ALA A 510 -4.40 -0.85 -11.50
CA ALA A 510 -4.90 -2.10 -10.98
C ALA A 510 -5.30 -2.11 -9.48
N ASP A 511 -4.42 -1.58 -8.63
CA ASP A 511 -4.54 -1.56 -7.17
C ASP A 511 -5.74 -0.83 -6.59
N TRP A 512 -6.29 0.17 -7.27
CA TRP A 512 -7.32 1.03 -6.66
C TRP A 512 -8.71 0.81 -7.25
N ASN A 513 -8.79 0.00 -8.31
CA ASN A 513 -10.07 -0.49 -8.82
C ASN A 513 -10.81 -1.41 -7.84
N TYR A 514 -10.14 -1.96 -6.83
CA TYR A 514 -10.80 -2.79 -5.83
C TYR A 514 -11.90 -2.03 -5.10
N PHE A 515 -11.77 -0.71 -4.92
CA PHE A 515 -12.64 0.09 -4.05
C PHE A 515 -14.06 0.28 -4.57
N TYR A 516 -14.23 0.32 -5.89
CA TYR A 516 -15.53 0.60 -6.51
C TYR A 516 -15.54 0.09 -7.95
N PRO A 517 -15.36 -1.22 -8.20
CA PRO A 517 -15.44 -1.69 -9.58
C PRO A 517 -16.80 -1.30 -10.17
N GLU A 518 -16.82 -0.71 -11.38
CA GLU A 518 -18.08 -0.51 -12.08
C GLU A 518 -18.71 -1.88 -12.34
N ILE A 519 -19.96 -2.06 -11.93
CA ILE A 519 -20.72 -3.31 -12.14
C ILE A 519 -21.80 -3.03 -13.16
N THR A 520 -21.72 -3.73 -14.30
CA THR A 520 -22.71 -3.65 -15.37
C THR A 520 -23.51 -4.93 -15.40
N ILE A 521 -24.84 -4.79 -15.29
CA ILE A 521 -25.79 -5.88 -15.44
C ILE A 521 -26.36 -5.81 -16.86
N TYR A 522 -26.11 -6.86 -17.61
CA TYR A 522 -26.66 -7.11 -18.94
C TYR A 522 -27.86 -8.02 -18.82
N GLU A 523 -28.93 -7.69 -19.54
CA GLU A 523 -30.14 -8.49 -19.65
C GLU A 523 -30.27 -9.00 -21.08
N ARG A 524 -30.66 -10.26 -21.21
CA ARG A 524 -30.86 -10.90 -22.49
C ARG A 524 -31.89 -10.13 -23.32
N SER A 525 -31.52 -9.78 -24.55
CA SER A 525 -32.42 -9.19 -25.54
C SER A 525 -33.40 -10.26 -26.00
N PHE A 526 -34.69 -9.91 -26.02
CA PHE A 526 -35.75 -10.75 -26.61
C PHE A 526 -35.73 -10.69 -28.14
#